data_AF-A0A5C7UFD5-F1
#
_entry.id   AF-A0A5C7UFD5-F1
#
_cell.length_a   1.000
_cell.length_b   1.000
_cell.length_c   1.000
_cell.angle_alpha   90.00
_cell.angle_beta   90.00
_cell.angle_gamma   90.00
#
_symmetry.space_group_name_H-M   'P 1'
#
loop_
_entity.id
_entity.type
_entity.pdbx_description
1 polymer ?
#
loop_
_entity_poly.entity_id
_entity_poly.type
_entity_poly.pdbx_seq_one_letter_code
_entity_poly.pdbx_strand_id
1 'polypeptide(L)' 'MENIAPYLSATSTILGLVFFVGIVWWAWSAHRKTANDESANLPFDLPDEYKKD' A
#
# COMPACT_ATOMS: atom_id res chain seq x y z
N MET A 1 -22.08 16.90 23.33
CA MET A 1 -21.25 16.65 22.13
C MET A 1 -19.76 16.88 22.40
N GLU A 2 -19.37 17.82 23.27
CA GLU A 2 -17.93 18.09 23.55
C GLU A 2 -17.16 16.89 24.12
N ASN A 3 -17.80 16.07 24.96
CA ASN A 3 -17.11 14.96 25.63
C ASN A 3 -16.76 13.77 24.70
N ILE A 4 -17.33 13.68 23.49
CA ILE A 4 -17.14 12.54 22.58
C ILE A 4 -16.20 12.83 21.42
N ALA A 5 -16.05 14.11 21.04
CA ALA A 5 -15.19 14.54 19.95
C ALA A 5 -13.72 14.08 20.09
N PRO A 6 -13.05 14.21 21.24
CA PRO A 6 -11.66 13.77 21.36
C PRO A 6 -11.51 12.25 21.21
N TYR A 7 -12.47 11.46 21.73
CA TYR A 7 -12.45 10.00 21.59
C TYR A 7 -12.69 9.55 20.15
N LEU A 8 -13.56 10.25 19.41
CA LEU A 8 -13.82 9.94 18.01
C LEU A 8 -12.57 10.20 17.15
N SER A 9 -11.92 11.35 17.33
CA SER A 9 -10.69 11.68 16.63
C SER A 9 -9.58 10.67 16.93
N ALA A 10 -9.34 10.36 18.21
CA ALA A 10 -8.32 9.40 18.61
C ALA A 10 -8.60 8.00 18.04
N THR A 11 -9.85 7.53 18.10
CA THR A 11 -10.25 6.23 17.57
C THR A 11 -10.05 6.16 16.06
N SER A 12 -10.45 7.21 15.33
CA SER A 12 -10.25 7.29 13.88
C SER A 12 -8.77 7.22 13.49
N THR A 13 -7.90 7.95 14.20
CA THR A 13 -6.45 7.89 13.97
C THR A 13 -5.87 6.51 14.23
N ILE A 14 -6.25 5.86 15.34
CA ILE A 14 -5.79 4.52 15.67
C ILE A 14 -6.26 3.50 14.63
N LEU A 15 -7.53 3.56 14.23
CA LEU A 15 -8.07 2.68 13.20
C LEU A 15 -7.31 2.87 11.88
N GLY A 16 -7.11 4.12 11.44
CA GLY A 16 -6.34 4.43 10.24
C GLY A 16 -4.92 3.87 10.30
N LEU A 17 -4.23 4.01 11.43
CA LEU A 17 -2.89 3.46 11.62
C LEU A 17 -2.88 1.92 11.59
N VAL A 18 -3.84 1.27 12.26
CA VAL A 18 -3.97 -0.19 12.27
C VAL A 18 -4.24 -0.71 10.86
N PHE A 19 -5.13 -0.08 10.09
CA PHE A 19 -5.38 -0.44 8.70
C PHE A 19 -4.12 -0.23 7.83
N PHE A 20 -3.42 0.88 7.99
CA PHE A 20 -2.18 1.14 7.26
C PHE A 20 -1.13 0.05 7.50
N VAL A 21 -0.82 -0.23 8.77
CA VAL A 21 0.14 -1.28 9.14
C VAL A 21 -0.34 -2.65 8.67
N GLY A 22 -1.63 -2.95 8.79
CA GLY A 22 -2.23 -4.19 8.30
C GLY A 22 -2.07 -4.37 6.79
N ILE A 23 -2.26 -3.31 6.01
CA ILE A 23 -2.05 -3.31 4.55
C ILE A 23 -0.57 -3.52 4.21
N VAL A 24 0.34 -2.82 4.90
CA VAL A 24 1.80 -2.97 4.71
C VAL A 24 2.24 -4.41 5.01
N TRP A 25 1.77 -4.96 6.13
CA TRP A 25 2.03 -6.35 6.49
C TRP A 25 1.49 -7.33 5.45
N TRP A 26 0.25 -7.13 4.98
CA TRP A 26 -0.35 -7.95 3.93
C TRP A 26 0.42 -7.85 2.61
N ALA A 27 0.86 -6.65 2.23
CA ALA A 27 1.65 -6.42 1.01
C ALA A 27 3.02 -7.14 1.06
N TRP A 28 3.62 -7.29 2.25
CA TRP A 28 4.87 -8.05 2.44
C TRP A 28 4.67 -9.53 2.78
N SER A 29 3.43 -10.01 2.85
CA SER A 29 3.16 -11.42 3.11
C SER A 29 3.67 -12.32 1.97
N ALA A 30 4.06 -13.55 2.30
CA ALA A 30 4.56 -14.53 1.33
C ALA A 30 3.58 -14.78 0.17
N HIS A 31 2.27 -14.66 0.42
CA HIS A 31 1.23 -14.83 -0.59
C HIS A 31 1.18 -13.68 -1.62
N ARG A 32 1.59 -12.46 -1.23
CA ARG A 32 1.57 -11.28 -2.11
C ARG A 32 2.87 -11.00 -2.84
N LYS A 33 3.98 -11.59 -2.37
CA LYS A 33 5.32 -11.39 -2.92
C LYS A 33 5.37 -11.57 -4.44
N THR A 34 4.91 -12.71 -4.98
CA THR A 34 5.00 -13.00 -6.43
C THR A 34 4.25 -11.97 -7.29
N ALA A 35 3.01 -11.66 -6.95
CA ALA A 35 2.20 -10.71 -7.71
C ALA A 35 2.78 -9.27 -7.66
N ASN A 36 3.38 -8.90 -6.54
CA ASN A 36 4.04 -7.60 -6.38
C ASN A 36 5.37 -7.55 -7.16
N ASP A 37 6.15 -8.63 -7.14
CA ASP A 37 7.40 -8.76 -7.92
C ASP A 37 7.10 -8.67 -9.43
N GLU A 38 6.05 -9.35 -9.90
CA GLU A 38 5.62 -9.28 -11.30
C GLU A 38 5.17 -7.87 -11.69
N SER A 39 4.33 -7.23 -10.86
CA SER A 39 3.85 -5.86 -11.12
C SER A 39 4.98 -4.83 -11.17
N ALA A 40 6.03 -5.02 -10.38
CA ALA A 40 7.20 -4.13 -10.36
C ALA A 40 8.07 -4.26 -11.63
N ASN A 41 8.01 -5.40 -12.32
CA ASN A 41 8.76 -5.64 -13.55
C ASN A 41 8.02 -5.21 -14.83
N LEU A 42 6.70 -4.97 -14.75
CA LEU A 42 5.89 -4.53 -15.90
C LEU A 42 6.50 -3.36 -16.73
N PRO A 43 7.10 -2.31 -16.14
CA PRO A 43 7.71 -1.23 -16.92
C PRO A 43 8.98 -1.63 -17.67
N PHE A 44 9.62 -2.74 -17.28
CA PHE A 44 10.87 -3.25 -17.86
C PHE A 44 10.64 -4.41 -18.82
N ASP A 45 9.47 -5.05 -18.77
CA ASP A 45 9.06 -6.09 -19.71
C ASP A 45 8.58 -5.51 -21.06
N LEU A 46 8.47 -4.19 -21.16
CA LEU A 46 8.19 -3.51 -22.42
C LEU A 46 9.45 -3.50 -23.31
N PRO A 47 9.31 -3.67 -24.63
CA PRO A 47 10.43 -3.50 -25.54
C PRO A 47 11.00 -2.09 -25.40
N ASP A 48 12.32 -1.95 -25.50
CA ASP A 48 13.01 -0.66 -25.40
C ASP A 48 12.32 0.39 -26.29
N GLU A 49 11.66 1.39 -25.68
CA GLU A 49 11.13 2.53 -26.42
C GLU A 49 12.31 3.42 -26.82
N TYR A 50 12.51 3.52 -28.14
CA TYR A 50 13.44 4.39 -28.87
C TYR A 50 14.81 3.79 -29.22
N LYS A 51 14.90 3.24 -30.44
CA LYS A 51 16.13 3.32 -31.23
C LYS A 51 16.13 4.64 -31.99
N LYS A 52 17.15 5.46 -31.73
CA LYS A 52 17.45 6.66 -32.52
C LYS A 52 18.16 6.20 -33.81
N ASP A 53 17.44 6.21 -34.91
CA ASP A 53 18.03 6.26 -36.24
C ASP A 53 18.42 7.71 -36.57
#